data_AF-A0A847IVC3-F1
#
_entry.id   AF-A0A847IVC3-F1
#
_cell.length_a   1.000
_cell.length_b   1.000
_cell.length_c   1.000
_cell.angle_alpha   90.00
_cell.angle_beta   90.00
_cell.angle_gamma   90.00
#
_symmetry.space_group_name_H-M   'P 1'
#
loop_
_entity.id
_entity.type
_entity.pdbx_description
1 polymer ?
#
loop_
_entity_poly.entity_id
_entity_poly.type
_entity_poly.pdbx_seq_one_letter_code
_entity_poly.pdbx_strand_id
1 'polypeptide(L)'
;MKKVLSFIGLILALNSYSQYYYDYDINFEDSSQLFRVIIDTLKYPENTWKIGKPQKTIFNSAYSPPNAIVTDLINPYPANDTSVFLIKHVAQQGFVYPHTAILSGYYKIDSDTLNDYGLIEFSPDNGETWIDLINDTIYNQYIMWNTQKPVLTGRTHEWTYFYVNIAGLGYVFTINDYDTLLYRFSFISDQQSEEMEGLIYDNLHFEDWWEGISEKSNNQFESICYPVPASTFFNIEFENNHYKDFDLVIINKLGQTVFSKHNITENRICIKINDFTNGIYFYKLINNDTKQYSINKFVIKQ
;
A
#
# COMPACT_ATOMS: atom_id res chain seq x y z
N MET A 1 9.93 23.04 -41.34
CA MET A 1 8.93 22.16 -40.68
C MET A 1 9.54 20.91 -40.05
N LYS A 2 10.37 20.10 -40.75
CA LYS A 2 11.01 18.92 -40.14
C LYS A 2 11.92 19.20 -38.93
N LYS A 3 12.64 20.33 -38.91
CA LYS A 3 13.49 20.72 -37.76
C LYS A 3 12.71 21.23 -36.54
N VAL A 4 11.47 21.69 -36.72
CA VAL A 4 10.61 22.17 -35.61
C VAL A 4 9.93 20.99 -34.91
N LEU A 5 9.57 19.93 -35.66
CA LEU A 5 9.02 18.69 -35.11
C LEU A 5 10.04 17.93 -34.23
N SER A 6 11.34 17.94 -34.57
CA SER A 6 12.37 17.33 -33.71
C SER A 6 12.59 18.06 -32.39
N PHE A 7 12.31 19.37 -32.33
CA PHE A 7 12.47 20.15 -31.09
C PHE A 7 11.29 19.93 -30.13
N ILE A 8 10.08 19.71 -30.66
CA ILE A 8 8.88 19.39 -29.86
C ILE A 8 8.99 17.97 -29.28
N GLY A 9 9.56 17.02 -30.03
CA GLY A 9 9.82 15.66 -29.52
C GLY A 9 10.85 15.60 -28.38
N LEU A 10 11.82 16.52 -28.35
CA LEU A 10 12.85 16.55 -27.31
C LEU A 10 12.36 17.19 -26.00
N ILE A 11 11.38 18.10 -26.07
CA ILE A 11 10.77 18.74 -24.88
C ILE A 11 9.77 17.78 -24.20
N LEU A 12 9.13 16.88 -24.95
CA LEU A 12 8.25 15.85 -24.40
C LEU A 12 9.00 14.69 -23.72
N ALA A 13 10.27 14.47 -24.06
CA ALA A 13 11.10 13.44 -23.43
C ALA A 13 11.71 13.86 -22.07
N LEU A 14 11.62 15.15 -21.70
CA LEU A 14 12.17 15.66 -20.43
C LEU A 14 11.16 15.65 -19.28
N ASN A 15 9.94 15.15 -19.48
CA ASN A 15 8.91 15.03 -18.42
C ASN A 15 8.50 13.59 -18.13
N SER A 16 9.20 12.59 -18.67
CA SER A 16 8.96 11.20 -18.30
C SER A 16 9.69 10.86 -17.00
N TYR A 17 9.17 11.37 -15.87
CA TYR A 17 9.41 10.77 -14.56
C TYR A 17 8.45 9.58 -14.41
N SER A 18 8.73 8.48 -15.10
CA SER A 18 8.12 7.19 -14.76
C SER A 18 9.09 6.49 -13.83
N GLN A 19 8.98 6.78 -12.55
CA GLN A 19 9.62 5.98 -11.51
C GLN A 19 8.48 5.36 -10.71
N TYR A 20 8.38 4.04 -10.82
CA TYR A 20 7.42 3.21 -10.10
C TYR A 20 7.92 3.12 -8.65
N TYR A 21 7.31 3.86 -7.74
CA TYR A 21 7.66 3.87 -6.32
C TYR A 21 6.50 3.25 -5.55
N TYR A 22 6.65 1.98 -5.20
CA TYR A 22 5.76 1.30 -4.25
C TYR A 22 5.90 1.88 -2.83
N ASP A 23 7.07 2.47 -2.56
CA ASP A 23 7.41 3.16 -1.33
C ASP A 23 8.35 4.35 -1.64
N TYR A 24 8.30 5.39 -0.82
CA TYR A 24 9.29 6.47 -0.83
C TYR A 24 9.32 7.23 0.49
N ASP A 25 10.50 7.81 0.76
CA ASP A 25 10.75 8.67 1.92
C ASP A 25 10.93 10.14 1.51
N ILE A 26 10.51 11.04 2.39
CA ILE A 26 10.79 12.47 2.35
C ILE A 26 11.46 12.82 3.68
N ASN A 27 12.80 12.78 3.65
CA ASN A 27 13.68 13.18 4.75
C ASN A 27 14.12 14.65 4.68
N PHE A 28 13.57 15.40 3.73
CA PHE A 28 13.88 16.81 3.48
C PHE A 28 15.34 17.15 3.12
N GLU A 29 16.19 16.14 2.92
CA GLU A 29 17.55 16.25 2.36
C GLU A 29 17.59 15.91 0.88
N ASP A 30 16.98 14.78 0.54
CA ASP A 30 17.01 14.28 -0.82
C ASP A 30 15.98 15.01 -1.67
N SER A 31 16.48 15.77 -2.63
CA SER A 31 15.65 16.47 -3.61
C SER A 31 14.82 15.56 -4.51
N SER A 32 15.11 14.25 -4.57
CA SER A 32 14.47 13.31 -5.48
C SER A 32 12.97 13.19 -5.28
N GLN A 33 12.46 13.32 -4.05
CA GLN A 33 11.04 13.24 -3.72
C GLN A 33 10.39 14.60 -3.38
N LEU A 34 11.18 15.68 -3.27
CA LEU A 34 10.67 17.00 -2.87
C LEU A 34 9.68 17.61 -3.87
N PHE A 35 9.66 17.16 -5.13
CA PHE A 35 8.66 17.58 -6.11
C PHE A 35 7.21 17.22 -5.72
N ARG A 36 7.04 16.30 -4.76
CA ARG A 36 5.74 15.92 -4.20
C ARG A 36 5.25 16.89 -3.13
N VAL A 37 6.16 17.65 -2.52
CA VAL A 37 5.86 18.59 -1.44
C VAL A 37 5.40 19.92 -2.04
N ILE A 38 4.23 20.38 -1.63
CA ILE A 38 3.66 21.66 -2.06
C ILE A 38 3.35 22.48 -0.81
N ILE A 39 4.14 23.52 -0.55
CA ILE A 39 3.80 24.52 0.48
C ILE A 39 2.77 25.47 -0.15
N ASP A 40 1.52 25.41 0.30
CA ASP A 40 0.38 26.07 -0.35
C ASP A 40 0.36 27.58 -0.03
N THR A 41 1.23 28.32 -0.69
CA THR A 41 1.32 29.79 -0.61
C THR A 41 0.31 30.50 -1.51
N LEU A 42 -0.38 29.78 -2.40
CA LEU A 42 -1.41 30.35 -3.25
C LEU A 42 -2.72 30.54 -2.49
N LYS A 43 -3.13 29.53 -1.72
CA LYS A 43 -4.32 29.61 -0.86
C LYS A 43 -4.02 30.25 0.48
N TYR A 44 -2.81 30.07 1.02
CA TYR A 44 -2.36 30.63 2.30
C TYR A 44 -1.14 31.53 2.06
N PRO A 45 -1.30 32.80 1.69
CA PRO A 45 -0.16 33.68 1.34
C PRO A 45 0.87 33.84 2.46
N GLU A 46 0.43 33.76 3.71
CA GLU A 46 1.28 33.89 4.91
C GLU A 46 1.78 32.53 5.43
N ASN A 47 1.80 31.49 4.58
CA ASN A 47 2.20 30.14 4.97
C ASN A 47 3.61 30.10 5.59
N THR A 48 3.67 29.60 6.82
CA THR A 48 4.83 29.66 7.68
C THR A 48 5.77 28.47 7.43
N TRP A 49 5.26 27.32 6.97
CA TRP A 49 6.07 26.13 6.69
C TRP A 49 7.32 26.43 5.84
N LYS A 50 8.47 25.95 6.31
CA LYS A 50 9.77 26.01 5.64
C LYS A 50 10.46 24.65 5.70
N ILE A 51 11.20 24.33 4.65
CA ILE A 51 12.16 23.23 4.65
C ILE A 51 13.54 23.81 4.92
N GLY A 52 14.25 23.26 5.91
CA GLY A 52 15.61 23.66 6.23
C GLY A 52 16.05 23.20 7.61
N LYS A 53 17.25 23.61 8.02
CA LYS A 53 17.80 23.28 9.33
C LYS A 53 17.07 24.04 10.44
N PRO A 54 16.40 23.36 11.39
CA PRO A 54 15.79 24.01 12.55
C PRO A 54 16.86 24.65 13.44
N GLN A 55 16.61 25.87 13.94
CA GLN A 55 17.56 26.67 14.74
C GLN A 55 16.96 27.20 16.04
N LYS A 56 15.83 26.67 16.48
CA LYS A 56 15.15 27.08 17.71
C LYS A 56 15.72 26.34 18.93
N THR A 57 15.15 26.53 20.11
CA THR A 57 15.64 25.91 21.35
C THR A 57 15.21 24.46 21.48
N ILE A 58 13.93 24.17 21.21
CA ILE A 58 13.33 22.83 21.27
C ILE A 58 13.47 22.12 19.92
N PHE A 59 13.22 22.82 18.82
CA PHE A 59 13.43 22.42 17.43
C PHE A 59 14.81 22.89 16.99
N ASN A 60 15.84 22.31 17.62
CA ASN A 60 17.25 22.65 17.43
C ASN A 60 17.98 21.73 16.43
N SER A 61 17.30 20.68 15.95
CA SER A 61 17.82 19.69 15.01
C SER A 61 16.67 18.95 14.32
N ALA A 62 16.90 18.53 13.08
CA ALA A 62 16.06 17.56 12.38
C ALA A 62 16.24 16.14 12.95
N TYR A 63 15.32 15.22 12.68
CA TYR A 63 15.44 13.82 13.09
C TYR A 63 16.55 13.13 12.28
N SER A 64 16.56 13.33 10.96
CA SER A 64 17.68 13.03 10.06
C SER A 64 18.35 14.34 9.64
N PRO A 65 19.42 14.76 10.31
CA PRO A 65 20.07 16.02 10.01
C PRO A 65 20.55 16.14 8.56
N PRO A 66 20.60 17.38 8.00
CA PRO A 66 20.37 18.66 8.69
C PRO A 66 18.94 19.28 8.74
N ASN A 67 18.02 18.90 7.88
CA ASN A 67 16.80 19.62 7.48
C ASN A 67 15.54 18.83 7.82
N ALA A 68 14.48 19.57 8.09
CA ALA A 68 13.13 19.07 8.30
C ALA A 68 12.14 20.08 7.74
N ILE A 69 10.85 19.75 7.71
CA ILE A 69 9.80 20.73 7.44
C ILE A 69 9.21 21.23 8.77
N VAL A 70 9.22 22.55 8.98
CA VAL A 70 8.86 23.19 10.25
C VAL A 70 8.07 24.47 9.99
N THR A 71 7.15 24.82 10.88
CA THR A 71 6.34 26.05 10.78
C THR A 71 7.18 27.34 10.78
N ASP A 72 8.40 27.35 11.31
CA ASP A 72 9.39 28.42 11.07
C ASP A 72 10.77 27.87 11.45
N LEU A 73 11.87 28.33 10.85
CA LEU A 73 13.22 27.81 11.15
C LEU A 73 13.86 28.44 12.40
N ILE A 74 13.47 29.65 12.76
CA ILE A 74 14.17 30.52 13.72
C ILE A 74 13.23 31.11 14.77
N ASN A 75 12.06 31.61 14.38
CA ASN A 75 11.14 32.34 15.25
C ASN A 75 9.98 31.46 15.74
N PRO A 76 9.33 31.78 16.86
CA PRO A 76 8.04 31.20 17.24
C PRO A 76 7.02 31.27 16.11
N TYR A 77 6.03 30.37 16.12
CA TYR A 77 4.92 30.49 15.16
C TYR A 77 4.09 31.76 15.46
N PRO A 78 3.50 32.41 14.44
CA PRO A 78 2.70 33.61 14.66
C PRO A 78 1.29 33.26 15.17
N ALA A 79 0.65 34.23 15.82
CA ALA A 79 -0.79 34.18 16.07
C ALA A 79 -1.60 34.27 14.77
N ASN A 80 -2.81 33.73 14.77
CA ASN A 80 -3.75 33.65 13.65
C ASN A 80 -3.16 32.95 12.43
N ASP A 81 -2.33 31.94 12.64
CA ASP A 81 -1.74 31.16 11.57
C ASP A 81 -2.73 30.12 11.05
N THR A 82 -2.71 29.92 9.74
CA THR A 82 -3.26 28.73 9.10
C THR A 82 -2.33 28.39 7.96
N SER A 83 -1.44 27.45 8.25
CA SER A 83 -0.34 27.09 7.36
C SER A 83 -0.44 25.64 6.92
N VAL A 84 -0.29 25.39 5.63
CA VAL A 84 -0.58 24.10 5.00
C VAL A 84 0.55 23.66 4.07
N PHE A 85 1.00 22.41 4.19
CA PHE A 85 1.69 21.76 3.08
C PHE A 85 0.96 20.49 2.66
N LEU A 86 1.09 20.18 1.37
CA LEU A 86 0.52 19.00 0.74
C LEU A 86 1.62 18.06 0.31
N ILE A 87 1.37 16.77 0.41
CA ILE A 87 2.12 15.74 -0.31
C ILE A 87 1.23 15.20 -1.41
N LYS A 88 1.67 15.35 -2.65
CA LYS A 88 1.02 14.77 -3.82
C LYS A 88 1.52 13.34 -4.03
N HIS A 89 0.60 12.40 -3.91
CA HIS A 89 0.84 10.97 -4.16
C HIS A 89 0.04 10.53 -5.38
N VAL A 90 0.55 9.54 -6.10
CA VAL A 90 -0.15 8.92 -7.23
C VAL A 90 -0.34 7.47 -6.85
N ALA A 91 -1.59 7.06 -6.67
CA ALA A 91 -1.94 5.69 -6.33
C ALA A 91 -1.34 4.77 -7.40
N GLN A 92 -0.45 3.85 -7.05
CA GLN A 92 0.26 3.09 -8.08
C GLN A 92 -0.67 2.07 -8.72
N GLN A 93 -1.40 1.32 -7.89
CA GLN A 93 -2.33 0.28 -8.33
C GLN A 93 -3.74 0.45 -7.75
N GLY A 94 -4.01 1.62 -7.17
CA GLY A 94 -5.25 1.89 -6.46
C GLY A 94 -5.33 1.14 -5.13
N PHE A 95 -6.33 1.46 -4.30
CA PHE A 95 -6.50 0.79 -3.00
C PHE A 95 -7.46 -0.41 -3.11
N VAL A 96 -7.20 -1.33 -4.06
CA VAL A 96 -8.04 -2.51 -4.28
C VAL A 96 -7.55 -3.69 -3.44
N TYR A 97 -8.39 -4.18 -2.52
CA TYR A 97 -8.02 -5.26 -1.62
C TYR A 97 -7.65 -6.57 -2.35
N PRO A 98 -6.59 -7.29 -1.91
CA PRO A 98 -5.68 -6.98 -0.80
C PRO A 98 -4.62 -5.92 -1.16
N HIS A 99 -4.49 -4.92 -0.30
CA HIS A 99 -3.64 -3.75 -0.54
C HIS A 99 -3.08 -3.20 0.77
N THR A 100 -1.90 -2.59 0.70
CA THR A 100 -1.28 -1.83 1.78
C THR A 100 -1.00 -0.41 1.31
N ALA A 101 -1.47 0.56 2.10
CA ALA A 101 -1.26 1.97 1.88
C ALA A 101 -0.90 2.64 3.21
N ILE A 102 0.33 3.14 3.33
CA ILE A 102 0.91 3.57 4.60
C ILE A 102 1.30 5.04 4.52
N LEU A 103 1.07 5.75 5.64
CA LEU A 103 1.70 7.01 5.96
C LEU A 103 2.39 6.87 7.33
N SER A 104 3.67 7.20 7.41
CA SER A 104 4.40 7.25 8.67
C SER A 104 5.41 8.39 8.70
N GLY A 105 5.99 8.64 9.87
CA GLY A 105 7.08 9.60 10.02
C GLY A 105 7.31 10.02 11.46
N TYR A 106 8.15 11.04 11.64
CA TYR A 106 8.47 11.61 12.95
C TYR A 106 7.96 13.03 13.06
N TYR A 107 7.49 13.40 14.25
CA TYR A 107 7.08 14.77 14.55
C TYR A 107 7.56 15.24 15.93
N LYS A 108 7.65 16.55 16.10
CA LYS A 108 7.61 17.22 17.41
C LYS A 108 6.63 18.37 17.34
N ILE A 109 5.98 18.66 18.46
CA ILE A 109 5.12 19.82 18.62
C ILE A 109 5.48 20.58 19.89
N ASP A 110 5.32 21.90 19.80
CA ASP A 110 5.34 22.85 20.89
C ASP A 110 4.33 23.96 20.58
N SER A 111 3.13 23.85 21.12
CA SER A 111 2.02 24.80 20.91
C SER A 111 1.17 24.95 22.18
N ASP A 112 0.26 25.92 22.19
CA ASP A 112 -0.78 25.96 23.22
C ASP A 112 -1.61 24.68 23.19
N THR A 113 -2.06 24.28 24.37
CA THR A 113 -2.78 23.00 24.58
C THR A 113 -4.28 23.10 24.34
N LEU A 114 -4.83 24.30 24.21
CA LEU A 114 -6.28 24.52 24.12
C LEU A 114 -6.72 24.82 22.69
N ASN A 115 -6.08 25.77 22.02
CA ASN A 115 -6.59 26.32 20.77
C ASN A 115 -5.66 26.12 19.57
N ASP A 116 -4.39 25.75 19.81
CA ASP A 116 -3.40 25.59 18.76
C ASP A 116 -3.15 24.11 18.46
N TYR A 117 -3.26 23.73 17.20
CA TYR A 117 -3.19 22.33 16.81
C TYR A 117 -2.76 22.12 15.37
N GLY A 118 -2.24 20.92 15.12
CA GLY A 118 -1.98 20.40 13.79
C GLY A 118 -3.04 19.41 13.32
N LEU A 119 -3.15 19.23 12.00
CA LEU A 119 -3.99 18.23 11.36
C LEU A 119 -3.17 17.39 10.38
N ILE A 120 -3.54 16.11 10.26
CA ILE A 120 -3.08 15.24 9.17
C ILE A 120 -4.33 14.73 8.47
N GLU A 121 -4.51 15.15 7.24
CA GLU A 121 -5.70 14.84 6.46
C GLU A 121 -5.33 14.10 5.17
N PHE A 122 -6.23 13.26 4.70
CA PHE A 122 -6.09 12.52 3.45
C PHE A 122 -7.26 12.82 2.52
N SER A 123 -6.97 12.96 1.23
CA SER A 123 -7.95 13.11 0.18
C SER A 123 -7.79 12.00 -0.87
N PRO A 124 -8.81 11.13 -1.03
CA PRO A 124 -8.81 10.07 -2.03
C PRO A 124 -9.19 10.55 -3.44
N ASP A 125 -9.63 11.80 -3.59
CA ASP A 125 -10.33 12.34 -4.76
C ASP A 125 -9.74 13.70 -5.18
N ASN A 126 -8.42 13.84 -5.11
CA ASN A 126 -7.67 15.03 -5.55
C ASN A 126 -8.18 16.36 -4.93
N GLY A 127 -8.62 16.31 -3.68
CA GLY A 127 -8.94 17.47 -2.86
C GLY A 127 -10.43 17.80 -2.72
N GLU A 128 -11.33 17.00 -3.28
CA GLU A 128 -12.78 17.21 -3.14
C GLU A 128 -13.27 16.85 -1.71
N THR A 129 -12.83 15.71 -1.19
CA THR A 129 -13.09 15.22 0.16
C THR A 129 -11.80 15.20 0.97
N TRP A 130 -11.90 15.57 2.25
CA TRP A 130 -10.78 15.53 3.21
C TRP A 130 -11.19 14.78 4.46
N ILE A 131 -10.34 13.84 4.88
CA ILE A 131 -10.56 12.94 6.01
C ILE A 131 -9.47 13.22 7.04
N ASP A 132 -9.84 13.66 8.24
CA ASP A 132 -8.89 13.85 9.35
C ASP A 132 -8.45 12.47 9.88
N LEU A 133 -7.22 12.07 9.59
CA LEU A 133 -6.73 10.74 9.94
C LEU A 133 -6.66 10.51 11.47
N ILE A 134 -6.66 11.57 12.27
CA ILE A 134 -6.54 11.52 13.73
C ILE A 134 -7.93 11.50 14.37
N ASN A 135 -8.82 12.42 13.99
CA ASN A 135 -10.07 12.68 14.70
C ASN A 135 -11.37 12.30 13.95
N ASP A 136 -11.28 11.81 12.72
CA ASP A 136 -12.47 11.49 11.95
C ASP A 136 -13.39 10.48 12.67
N THR A 137 -14.70 10.70 12.59
CA THR A 137 -15.72 9.87 13.26
C THR A 137 -16.55 9.02 12.29
N ILE A 138 -16.41 9.22 10.98
CA ILE A 138 -17.20 8.61 9.92
C ILE A 138 -16.46 7.41 9.33
N TYR A 139 -15.18 7.59 9.00
CA TYR A 139 -14.30 6.66 8.32
C TYR A 139 -13.26 6.01 9.24
N ASN A 140 -13.26 6.29 10.55
CA ASN A 140 -12.24 5.76 11.48
C ASN A 140 -12.06 4.23 11.45
N GLN A 141 -13.12 3.48 11.16
CA GLN A 141 -13.05 2.02 11.07
C GLN A 141 -12.17 1.51 9.92
N TYR A 142 -11.87 2.39 8.96
CA TYR A 142 -11.02 2.13 7.79
C TYR A 142 -9.60 2.69 7.93
N ILE A 143 -9.31 3.36 9.05
CA ILE A 143 -8.03 4.00 9.37
C ILE A 143 -7.38 3.23 10.51
N MET A 144 -6.32 2.48 10.21
CA MET A 144 -5.66 1.61 11.18
C MET A 144 -4.34 2.23 11.63
N TRP A 145 -4.31 2.74 12.84
CA TRP A 145 -3.08 3.21 13.48
C TRP A 145 -2.31 2.03 14.09
N ASN A 146 -1.07 1.80 13.66
CA ASN A 146 -0.20 0.77 14.25
C ASN A 146 0.67 1.33 15.39
N THR A 147 0.70 2.65 15.53
CA THR A 147 1.23 3.37 16.69
C THR A 147 0.11 4.06 17.45
N GLN A 148 0.43 4.73 18.56
CA GLN A 148 -0.50 5.72 19.12
C GLN A 148 -0.76 6.82 18.08
N LYS A 149 -2.01 7.30 18.01
CA LYS A 149 -2.36 8.47 17.19
C LYS A 149 -1.51 9.68 17.61
N PRO A 150 -0.98 10.46 16.66
CA PRO A 150 -0.32 11.73 16.97
C PRO A 150 -1.23 12.62 17.79
N VAL A 151 -0.68 13.19 18.85
CA VAL A 151 -1.30 14.31 19.56
C VAL A 151 -0.61 15.57 19.03
N LEU A 152 -1.31 16.29 18.15
CA LEU A 152 -0.81 17.48 17.48
C LEU A 152 -1.30 18.75 18.18
N THR A 153 -1.17 18.80 19.51
CA THR A 153 -1.30 20.02 20.31
C THR A 153 -0.43 19.88 21.57
N GLY A 154 -0.09 20.99 22.22
CA GLY A 154 0.76 20.98 23.41
C GLY A 154 2.23 20.73 23.09
N ARG A 155 2.91 19.95 23.94
CA ARG A 155 4.37 19.74 23.85
C ARG A 155 4.77 18.28 23.85
N THR A 156 5.60 17.91 22.87
CA THR A 156 6.38 16.66 22.87
C THR A 156 7.84 16.95 23.23
N HIS A 157 8.43 16.10 24.07
CA HIS A 157 9.84 16.27 24.48
C HIS A 157 10.81 15.74 23.42
N GLU A 158 10.51 14.56 22.87
CA GLU A 158 11.34 13.85 21.89
C GLU A 158 10.59 13.71 20.56
N TRP A 159 11.35 13.44 19.50
CA TRP A 159 10.78 13.03 18.21
C TRP A 159 9.88 11.81 18.39
N THR A 160 8.62 11.96 18.02
CA THR A 160 7.59 10.95 18.20
C THR A 160 7.25 10.33 16.86
N TYR A 161 7.33 9.01 16.78
CA TYR A 161 7.02 8.26 15.56
C TYR A 161 5.53 8.00 15.45
N PHE A 162 4.99 8.07 14.22
CA PHE A 162 3.63 7.70 13.91
C PHE A 162 3.57 6.80 12.67
N TYR A 163 2.59 5.90 12.63
CA TYR A 163 2.33 5.01 11.52
C TYR A 163 0.83 4.71 11.41
N VAL A 164 0.28 4.94 10.23
CA VAL A 164 -1.11 4.65 9.89
C VAL A 164 -1.19 3.90 8.57
N ASN A 165 -1.97 2.82 8.54
CA ASN A 165 -2.40 2.16 7.32
C ASN A 165 -3.83 2.63 6.97
N ILE A 166 -3.98 3.16 5.76
CA ILE A 166 -5.22 3.74 5.24
C ILE A 166 -5.81 2.96 4.05
N ALA A 167 -5.27 1.77 3.74
CA ALA A 167 -5.77 0.93 2.64
C ALA A 167 -7.26 0.59 2.77
N GLY A 168 -7.77 0.54 4.01
CA GLY A 168 -9.18 0.32 4.29
C GLY A 168 -10.11 1.36 3.65
N LEU A 169 -9.62 2.57 3.36
CA LEU A 169 -10.42 3.60 2.68
C LEU A 169 -10.83 3.19 1.26
N GLY A 170 -10.11 2.27 0.62
CA GLY A 170 -10.48 1.69 -0.68
C GLY A 170 -11.80 0.91 -0.67
N TYR A 171 -12.34 0.54 0.50
CA TYR A 171 -13.69 -0.04 0.62
C TYR A 171 -14.81 0.99 0.45
N VAL A 172 -14.51 2.28 0.64
CA VAL A 172 -15.49 3.36 0.65
C VAL A 172 -15.31 4.27 -0.55
N PHE A 173 -14.06 4.54 -0.90
CA PHE A 173 -13.69 5.40 -2.02
C PHE A 173 -13.14 4.55 -3.15
N THR A 174 -13.58 4.85 -4.37
CA THR A 174 -13.01 4.24 -5.56
C THR A 174 -11.70 4.93 -5.88
N ILE A 175 -10.59 4.34 -5.42
CA ILE A 175 -9.22 4.80 -5.70
C ILE A 175 -8.62 3.82 -6.71
N ASN A 176 -8.52 4.24 -7.96
CA ASN A 176 -8.01 3.45 -9.07
C ASN A 176 -6.49 3.63 -9.24
N ASP A 177 -5.92 2.85 -10.15
CA ASP A 177 -4.56 3.04 -10.60
C ASP A 177 -4.35 4.44 -11.19
N TYR A 178 -3.26 5.08 -10.77
CA TYR A 178 -2.83 6.41 -11.16
C TYR A 178 -3.73 7.58 -10.72
N ASP A 179 -4.70 7.34 -9.83
CA ASP A 179 -5.45 8.42 -9.20
C ASP A 179 -4.52 9.31 -8.36
N THR A 180 -4.80 10.61 -8.36
CA THR A 180 -4.04 11.58 -7.55
C THR A 180 -4.62 11.63 -6.14
N LEU A 181 -3.81 11.24 -5.17
CA LEU A 181 -4.12 11.33 -3.75
C LEU A 181 -3.35 12.50 -3.13
N LEU A 182 -3.94 13.12 -2.13
CA LEU A 182 -3.30 14.22 -1.40
C LEU A 182 -3.27 13.92 0.09
N TYR A 183 -2.12 14.17 0.70
CA TYR A 183 -2.01 14.28 2.16
C TYR A 183 -1.84 15.75 2.49
N ARG A 184 -2.57 16.25 3.49
CA ARG A 184 -2.51 17.63 3.94
C ARG A 184 -2.07 17.67 5.39
N PHE A 185 -1.05 18.48 5.65
CA PHE A 185 -0.54 18.76 6.97
C PHE A 185 -0.78 20.23 7.25
N SER A 186 -1.54 20.51 8.30
CA SER A 186 -1.93 21.86 8.67
C SER A 186 -1.40 22.18 10.07
N PHE A 187 -1.09 23.45 10.31
CA PHE A 187 -0.92 24.01 11.65
C PHE A 187 -1.81 25.25 11.76
N ILE A 188 -2.61 25.32 12.82
CA ILE A 188 -3.56 26.40 13.09
C ILE A 188 -3.26 26.96 14.47
N SER A 189 -3.14 28.28 14.57
CA SER A 189 -3.02 29.00 15.84
C SER A 189 -4.13 30.03 16.03
N ASP A 190 -4.49 30.29 17.27
CA ASP A 190 -5.46 31.30 17.64
C ASP A 190 -4.87 32.72 17.64
N GLN A 191 -5.65 33.70 18.12
CA GLN A 191 -5.22 35.11 18.11
C GLN A 191 -4.16 35.46 19.16
N GLN A 192 -3.83 34.57 20.09
CA GLN A 192 -2.85 34.78 21.14
C GLN A 192 -1.45 34.54 20.56
N SER A 193 -0.59 35.55 20.67
CA SER A 193 0.82 35.39 20.29
C SER A 193 1.57 34.72 21.41
N GLU A 194 2.34 33.70 21.06
CA GLU A 194 3.05 32.87 22.01
C GLU A 194 4.49 32.64 21.56
N GLU A 195 5.39 32.42 22.50
CA GLU A 195 6.82 32.18 22.24
C GLU A 195 7.10 30.68 22.04
N MET A 196 6.16 29.95 21.43
CA MET A 196 6.22 28.50 21.22
C MET A 196 6.64 28.14 19.79
N GLU A 197 7.25 26.97 19.63
CA GLU A 197 8.06 26.69 18.44
C GLU A 197 7.29 26.09 17.26
N GLY A 198 6.08 25.59 17.50
CA GLY A 198 5.10 25.19 16.49
C GLY A 198 5.10 23.70 16.22
N LEU A 199 5.16 23.30 14.95
CA LEU A 199 5.10 21.91 14.54
C LEU A 199 6.22 21.61 13.53
N ILE A 200 6.86 20.47 13.70
CA ILE A 200 7.94 20.00 12.84
C ILE A 200 7.74 18.52 12.50
N TYR A 201 7.99 18.19 11.24
CA TYR A 201 7.96 16.82 10.72
C TYR A 201 9.27 16.47 10.03
N ASP A 202 9.64 15.20 10.09
CA ASP A 202 10.79 14.66 9.39
C ASP A 202 10.61 13.17 9.07
N ASN A 203 11.34 12.67 8.09
CA ASN A 203 11.27 11.29 7.60
C ASN A 203 9.84 10.82 7.34
N LEU A 204 9.08 11.60 6.55
CA LEU A 204 7.75 11.17 6.13
C LEU A 204 7.89 10.04 5.12
N HIS A 205 7.14 8.97 5.32
CA HIS A 205 7.22 7.76 4.53
C HIS A 205 5.84 7.38 4.01
N PHE A 206 5.81 6.95 2.75
CA PHE A 206 4.59 6.62 2.02
C PHE A 206 4.77 5.30 1.30
N GLU A 207 3.80 4.38 1.44
CA GLU A 207 3.74 3.13 0.67
C GLU A 207 2.37 2.95 0.04
N ASP A 208 2.32 2.30 -1.13
CA ASP A 208 1.13 1.81 -1.84
C ASP A 208 1.56 0.56 -2.64
N TRP A 209 1.12 -0.62 -2.21
CA TRP A 209 1.40 -1.88 -2.91
C TRP A 209 0.35 -2.98 -2.64
N TRP A 210 0.17 -3.84 -3.63
CA TRP A 210 -0.72 -5.01 -3.56
C TRP A 210 -0.10 -6.11 -2.70
N GLU A 211 -0.90 -6.71 -1.82
CA GLU A 211 -0.44 -7.88 -1.09
C GLU A 211 -0.76 -9.14 -1.88
N GLY A 212 0.23 -10.00 -2.12
CA GLY A 212 -0.05 -11.27 -2.78
C GLY A 212 1.14 -12.19 -2.86
N ILE A 213 0.83 -13.49 -2.97
CA ILE A 213 1.82 -14.51 -3.26
C ILE A 213 1.58 -14.95 -4.70
N SER A 214 2.53 -14.66 -5.59
CA SER A 214 2.50 -15.19 -6.94
C SER A 214 2.63 -16.72 -6.90
N GLU A 215 1.67 -17.46 -7.44
CA GLU A 215 1.86 -18.88 -7.69
C GLU A 215 2.88 -19.06 -8.82
N LYS A 216 4.12 -19.47 -8.50
CA LYS A 216 5.12 -19.83 -9.52
C LYS A 216 4.79 -21.20 -10.12
N SER A 217 4.11 -21.20 -11.26
CA SER A 217 3.74 -22.41 -12.02
C SER A 217 4.77 -22.78 -13.10
N ASN A 218 6.08 -22.78 -12.80
CA ASN A 218 7.10 -22.99 -13.83
C ASN A 218 7.08 -24.40 -14.49
N ASN A 219 6.34 -25.36 -13.92
CA ASN A 219 6.26 -26.74 -14.41
C ASN A 219 4.85 -27.32 -14.30
N GLN A 220 3.81 -26.51 -14.52
CA GLN A 220 2.43 -27.00 -14.42
C GLN A 220 1.74 -27.17 -15.78
N PHE A 221 0.83 -28.14 -15.84
CA PHE A 221 -0.14 -28.30 -16.93
C PHE A 221 -1.56 -28.37 -16.34
N GLU A 222 -2.57 -28.13 -17.17
CA GLU A 222 -3.95 -28.11 -16.72
C GLU A 222 -4.56 -29.50 -16.63
N SER A 223 -5.35 -29.73 -15.57
CA SER A 223 -6.21 -30.90 -15.44
C SER A 223 -7.51 -30.51 -14.75
N ILE A 224 -8.60 -31.16 -15.16
CA ILE A 224 -9.95 -30.89 -14.68
C ILE A 224 -10.48 -32.15 -14.03
N CYS A 225 -11.04 -32.01 -12.82
CA CYS A 225 -11.72 -33.08 -12.12
C CYS A 225 -13.23 -32.85 -12.09
N TYR A 226 -14.02 -33.86 -12.47
CA TYR A 226 -15.48 -33.77 -12.49
C TYR A 226 -16.16 -35.15 -12.37
N PRO A 227 -17.41 -35.22 -11.85
CA PRO A 227 -18.13 -34.14 -11.17
C PRO A 227 -17.54 -33.85 -9.78
N VAL A 228 -17.67 -32.61 -9.31
CA VAL A 228 -17.33 -32.21 -7.95
C VAL A 228 -18.54 -31.47 -7.34
N PRO A 229 -19.19 -32.00 -6.27
CA PRO A 229 -18.86 -33.23 -5.56
C PRO A 229 -19.14 -34.52 -6.35
N ALA A 230 -18.31 -35.55 -6.14
CA ALA A 230 -18.48 -36.88 -6.73
C ALA A 230 -19.33 -37.78 -5.82
N SER A 231 -20.31 -38.49 -6.40
CA SER A 231 -21.23 -39.39 -5.68
C SER A 231 -21.14 -40.86 -6.09
N THR A 232 -20.47 -41.19 -7.20
CA THR A 232 -20.29 -42.58 -7.67
C THR A 232 -18.92 -42.82 -8.30
N PHE A 233 -18.48 -41.87 -9.12
CA PHE A 233 -17.15 -41.82 -9.71
C PHE A 233 -16.76 -40.36 -9.93
N PHE A 234 -15.47 -40.12 -10.15
CA PHE A 234 -14.96 -38.89 -10.73
C PHE A 234 -14.00 -39.22 -11.87
N ASN A 235 -13.87 -38.26 -12.78
CA ASN A 235 -12.91 -38.27 -13.86
C ASN A 235 -11.86 -37.19 -13.60
N ILE A 236 -10.63 -37.48 -13.98
CA ILE A 236 -9.57 -36.48 -14.18
C ILE A 236 -9.27 -36.46 -15.66
N GLU A 237 -9.45 -35.31 -16.30
CA GLU A 237 -9.19 -35.08 -17.72
C GLU A 237 -8.04 -34.07 -17.90
N PHE A 238 -7.14 -34.37 -18.83
CA PHE A 238 -5.94 -33.58 -19.11
C PHE A 238 -5.44 -33.88 -20.53
N GLU A 239 -4.59 -33.00 -21.07
CA GLU A 239 -4.02 -33.19 -22.39
C GLU A 239 -2.81 -34.15 -22.36
N ASN A 240 -2.95 -35.31 -23.01
CA ASN A 240 -1.87 -36.27 -23.24
C ASN A 240 -1.89 -36.83 -24.67
N ASN A 241 -1.99 -35.94 -25.66
CA ASN A 241 -2.11 -36.30 -27.08
C ASN A 241 -0.91 -37.08 -27.66
N HIS A 242 0.19 -37.18 -26.91
CA HIS A 242 1.39 -37.92 -27.28
C HIS A 242 1.57 -39.23 -26.51
N TYR A 243 0.55 -39.67 -25.77
CA TYR A 243 0.57 -40.93 -25.00
C TYR A 243 1.79 -41.05 -24.08
N LYS A 244 2.21 -39.95 -23.46
CA LYS A 244 3.30 -39.94 -22.47
C LYS A 244 2.86 -40.64 -21.18
N ASP A 245 3.83 -41.04 -20.38
CA ASP A 245 3.57 -41.71 -19.11
C ASP A 245 3.28 -40.69 -17.99
N PHE A 246 2.15 -40.89 -17.32
CA PHE A 246 1.75 -40.11 -16.15
C PHE A 246 1.52 -40.96 -14.91
N ASP A 247 1.81 -40.37 -13.76
CA ASP A 247 1.52 -40.90 -12.44
C ASP A 247 0.51 -40.03 -11.71
N LEU A 248 -0.51 -40.65 -11.13
CA LEU A 248 -1.52 -40.02 -10.28
C LEU A 248 -1.32 -40.44 -8.83
N VAL A 249 -1.31 -39.46 -7.94
CA VAL A 249 -1.36 -39.66 -6.48
C VAL A 249 -2.51 -38.85 -5.91
N ILE A 250 -3.34 -39.46 -5.07
CA ILE A 250 -4.41 -38.78 -4.35
C ILE A 250 -4.11 -38.83 -2.85
N ILE A 251 -4.19 -37.67 -2.21
CA ILE A 251 -3.95 -37.50 -0.78
C ILE A 251 -5.21 -36.96 -0.09
N ASN A 252 -5.41 -37.37 1.17
CA ASN A 252 -6.46 -36.83 2.02
C ASN A 252 -6.03 -35.52 2.70
N LYS A 253 -6.95 -34.90 3.46
CA LYS A 253 -6.69 -33.68 4.26
C LYS A 253 -5.57 -33.80 5.31
N LEU A 254 -5.15 -35.02 5.67
CA LEU A 254 -4.04 -35.28 6.57
C LEU A 254 -2.70 -35.46 5.82
N GLY A 255 -2.68 -35.28 4.49
CA GLY A 255 -1.51 -35.48 3.65
C GLY A 255 -1.17 -36.95 3.39
N GLN A 256 -2.05 -37.89 3.76
CA GLN A 256 -1.81 -39.32 3.55
C GLN A 256 -2.26 -39.71 2.15
N THR A 257 -1.40 -40.45 1.43
CA THR A 257 -1.77 -41.06 0.15
C THR A 257 -2.86 -42.12 0.36
N VAL A 258 -3.98 -41.92 -0.31
CA VAL A 258 -5.13 -42.84 -0.28
C VAL A 258 -5.31 -43.62 -1.58
N PHE A 259 -4.72 -43.13 -2.68
CA PHE A 259 -4.77 -43.81 -3.98
C PHE A 259 -3.56 -43.42 -4.82
N SER A 260 -3.04 -44.38 -5.58
CA SER A 260 -1.99 -44.14 -6.59
C SER A 260 -2.26 -44.96 -7.84
N LYS A 261 -1.99 -44.39 -9.01
CA LYS A 261 -2.03 -45.08 -10.30
C LYS A 261 -0.85 -44.63 -11.14
N HIS A 262 -0.12 -45.59 -11.71
CA HIS A 262 1.07 -45.35 -12.53
C HIS A 262 0.83 -45.73 -13.99
N ASN A 263 1.73 -45.30 -14.88
CA ASN A 263 1.72 -45.64 -16.30
C ASN A 263 0.40 -45.26 -17.01
N ILE A 264 -0.14 -44.09 -16.67
CA ILE A 264 -1.33 -43.54 -17.31
C ILE A 264 -0.93 -42.92 -18.64
N THR A 265 -1.46 -43.47 -19.73
CA THR A 265 -1.24 -42.96 -21.09
C THR A 265 -2.51 -42.35 -21.68
N GLU A 266 -3.66 -42.50 -21.01
CA GLU A 266 -4.93 -41.95 -21.46
C GLU A 266 -5.08 -40.47 -21.10
N ASN A 267 -5.89 -39.71 -21.85
CA ASN A 267 -6.27 -38.33 -21.54
C ASN A 267 -7.30 -38.22 -20.39
N ARG A 268 -7.86 -39.36 -19.95
CA ARG A 268 -8.93 -39.40 -18.95
C ARG A 268 -8.78 -40.60 -18.02
N ILE A 269 -8.80 -40.32 -16.71
CA ILE A 269 -8.75 -41.32 -15.65
C ILE A 269 -10.11 -41.33 -14.95
N CYS A 270 -10.82 -42.46 -14.97
CA CYS A 270 -12.08 -42.64 -14.24
C CYS A 270 -11.84 -43.48 -12.97
N ILE A 271 -12.24 -42.96 -11.81
CA ILE A 271 -12.07 -43.60 -10.49
C ILE A 271 -13.43 -43.70 -9.80
N LYS A 272 -13.79 -44.91 -9.36
CA LYS A 272 -14.97 -45.14 -8.51
C LYS A 272 -14.65 -44.75 -7.08
N ILE A 273 -15.62 -44.15 -6.38
CA ILE A 273 -15.39 -43.60 -5.02
C ILE A 273 -15.56 -44.61 -3.88
N ASN A 274 -15.71 -45.91 -4.19
CA ASN A 274 -16.05 -46.95 -3.20
C ASN A 274 -15.05 -47.03 -2.04
N ASP A 275 -13.77 -46.76 -2.31
CA ASP A 275 -12.68 -46.84 -1.33
C ASP A 275 -12.38 -45.49 -0.66
N PHE A 276 -13.20 -44.47 -0.94
CA PHE A 276 -13.06 -43.13 -0.39
C PHE A 276 -14.15 -42.86 0.63
N THR A 277 -13.91 -41.93 1.54
CA THR A 277 -14.90 -41.43 2.50
C THR A 277 -15.35 -40.02 2.11
N ASN A 278 -16.45 -39.55 2.70
CA ASN A 278 -16.92 -38.18 2.46
C ASN A 278 -15.86 -37.17 2.97
N GLY A 279 -15.46 -36.24 2.10
CA GLY A 279 -14.41 -35.29 2.44
C GLY A 279 -13.76 -34.59 1.25
N ILE A 280 -12.71 -33.83 1.56
CA ILE A 280 -11.88 -33.10 0.60
C ILE A 280 -10.60 -33.91 0.36
N TYR A 281 -10.25 -34.03 -0.90
CA TYR A 281 -9.04 -34.70 -1.38
C TYR A 281 -8.28 -33.79 -2.33
N PHE A 282 -6.97 -34.01 -2.40
CA PHE A 282 -6.09 -33.38 -3.38
C PHE A 282 -5.50 -34.47 -4.25
N TYR A 283 -5.31 -34.18 -5.53
CA TYR A 283 -4.55 -35.07 -6.40
C TYR A 283 -3.37 -34.33 -7.02
N LYS A 284 -2.33 -35.10 -7.34
CA LYS A 284 -1.17 -34.67 -8.11
C LYS A 284 -1.01 -35.63 -9.29
N LEU A 285 -1.04 -35.08 -10.49
CA LEU A 285 -0.75 -35.80 -11.73
C LEU A 285 0.63 -35.36 -12.23
N ILE A 286 1.52 -36.30 -12.54
CA ILE A 286 2.93 -36.02 -12.86
C ILE A 286 3.26 -36.61 -14.22
N ASN A 287 3.78 -35.81 -15.14
CA ASN A 287 4.39 -36.29 -16.37
C ASN A 287 5.78 -36.86 -16.05
N ASN A 288 5.99 -38.16 -16.30
CA ASN A 288 7.23 -38.83 -15.92
C ASN A 288 8.43 -38.40 -16.78
N ASP A 289 8.21 -37.89 -17.99
CA ASP A 289 9.26 -37.42 -18.90
C ASP A 289 9.71 -35.99 -18.55
N THR A 290 8.76 -35.06 -18.51
CA THR A 290 9.05 -33.62 -18.36
C THR A 290 9.13 -33.20 -16.90
N LYS A 291 8.68 -34.05 -15.97
CA LYS A 291 8.48 -33.73 -14.54
C LYS A 291 7.49 -32.58 -14.29
N GLN A 292 6.73 -32.17 -15.30
CA GLN A 292 5.62 -31.26 -15.13
C GLN A 292 4.51 -31.94 -14.33
N TYR A 293 3.72 -31.17 -13.60
CA TYR A 293 2.66 -31.70 -12.76
C TYR A 293 1.41 -30.83 -12.76
N SER A 294 0.27 -31.43 -12.47
CA SER A 294 -0.99 -30.72 -12.19
C SER A 294 -1.44 -31.08 -10.78
N ILE A 295 -1.82 -30.10 -9.98
CA ILE A 295 -2.38 -30.31 -8.64
C ILE A 295 -3.76 -29.67 -8.61
N ASN A 296 -4.75 -30.42 -8.14
CA ASN A 296 -6.09 -29.87 -7.95
C ASN A 296 -6.79 -30.54 -6.76
N LYS A 297 -7.94 -30.02 -6.37
CA LYS A 297 -8.77 -30.52 -5.27
C LYS A 297 -10.11 -31.02 -5.78
N PHE A 298 -10.69 -31.98 -5.06
CA PHE A 298 -12.05 -32.46 -5.31
C PHE A 298 -12.73 -32.88 -4.01
N VAL A 299 -14.05 -33.00 -4.08
CA VAL A 299 -14.93 -33.31 -2.94
C VAL A 299 -15.67 -34.59 -3.24
N ILE A 300 -15.72 -35.50 -2.27
CA ILE A 300 -16.55 -36.69 -2.31
C ILE A 300 -17.73 -36.53 -1.37
N LYS A 301 -18.93 -36.85 -1.88
CA LYS A 301 -20.19 -36.85 -1.14
C LYS A 301 -21.05 -38.04 -1.60
N GLN A 302 -20.93 -39.15 -0.87
CA GLN A 302 -21.81 -40.32 -0.87
C GLN A 302 -23.12 -40.00 -0.15
#